data_AF-A0A5Q0TRK2-F1
#
_entry.id   AF-A0A5Q0TRK2-F1
#
_cell.length_a   1.000
_cell.length_b   1.000
_cell.length_c   1.000
_cell.angle_alpha   90.00
_cell.angle_beta   90.00
_cell.angle_gamma   90.00
#
_symmetry.space_group_name_H-M   'P 1'
#
loop_
_entity.id
_entity.type
_entity.pdbx_description
1 polymer ?
#
loop_
_entity_poly.entity_id
_entity_poly.type
_entity_poly.pdbx_seq_one_letter_code
_entity_poly.pdbx_strand_id
1 'polypeptide(L)'
;MRLKITSIEDLFIPPLQEYSYLCNGIITDMKCKGMEIYRDPDFIAFTVNDILSSMSLQGLIKMKTRGRKRERWLRYISKYKMELEPKEFSTILRLGALLTIYVDGYEIEGNQGDVVVKEFRISGTGSNTDHIKKMLLELSPRLIVIQNKNNIWYVVTGYKVTFVDSQLKKIEKSFINSDRMECSEIQEEYNTRICIDPS
;
A
#
# COMPACT_ATOMS: atom_id res chain seq x y z
N MET A 1 11.31 -16.40 -5.88
CA MET A 1 10.17 -16.97 -5.11
C MET A 1 8.92 -16.15 -5.41
N ARG A 2 7.72 -16.72 -5.34
CA ARG A 2 6.49 -15.97 -5.64
C ARG A 2 5.67 -15.71 -4.39
N LEU A 3 5.39 -14.44 -4.12
CA LEU A 3 4.52 -14.02 -3.04
C LEU A 3 3.07 -14.35 -3.42
N LYS A 4 2.44 -15.21 -2.62
CA LYS A 4 1.06 -15.65 -2.84
C LYS A 4 0.06 -14.70 -2.17
N ILE A 5 -1.09 -14.52 -2.80
CA ILE A 5 -2.27 -13.90 -2.19
C ILE A 5 -2.86 -14.91 -1.18
N THR A 6 -2.89 -14.55 0.10
CA THR A 6 -3.50 -15.38 1.17
C THR A 6 -4.81 -14.78 1.68
N SER A 7 -5.04 -13.49 1.39
CA SER A 7 -6.24 -12.71 1.69
C SER A 7 -6.46 -11.65 0.62
N ILE A 8 -7.67 -11.13 0.51
CA ILE A 8 -7.99 -10.10 -0.50
C ILE A 8 -7.15 -8.83 -0.34
N GLU A 9 -6.76 -8.45 0.88
CA GLU A 9 -5.90 -7.30 1.15
C GLU A 9 -4.56 -7.38 0.41
N ASP A 10 -4.07 -8.59 0.16
CA ASP A 10 -2.79 -8.83 -0.49
C ASP A 10 -2.81 -8.53 -1.99
N LEU A 11 -3.99 -8.55 -2.60
CA LEU A 11 -4.16 -8.19 -4.00
C LEU A 11 -3.78 -6.71 -4.23
N PHE A 12 -4.18 -5.85 -3.30
CA PHE A 12 -4.10 -4.40 -3.44
C PHE A 12 -2.78 -3.79 -2.97
N ILE A 13 -1.80 -4.63 -2.56
CA ILE A 13 -0.49 -4.18 -2.08
C ILE A 13 0.66 -4.91 -2.79
N PRO A 14 1.64 -4.19 -3.37
CA PRO A 14 1.57 -2.75 -3.69
C PRO A 14 0.31 -2.40 -4.52
N PRO A 15 -0.11 -1.14 -4.64
CA PRO A 15 -1.23 -0.81 -5.51
C PRO A 15 -1.00 -1.28 -6.95
N LEU A 16 -2.03 -1.85 -7.59
CA LEU A 16 -1.97 -2.38 -8.96
C LEU A 16 -1.82 -1.27 -10.00
N GLN A 17 -1.52 -1.59 -11.26
CA GLN A 17 -1.64 -0.59 -12.34
C GLN A 17 -3.12 -0.27 -12.61
N GLU A 18 -3.37 0.73 -13.46
CA GLU A 18 -4.73 1.09 -13.89
C GLU A 18 -5.46 -0.12 -14.49
N TYR A 19 -4.73 -0.95 -15.23
CA TYR A 19 -5.22 -2.23 -15.76
C TYR A 19 -4.26 -3.34 -15.36
N SER A 20 -4.78 -4.33 -14.63
CA SER A 20 -4.09 -5.57 -14.32
C SER A 20 -5.01 -6.76 -14.62
N TYR A 21 -4.44 -7.95 -14.74
CA TYR A 21 -5.12 -9.16 -15.17
C TYR A 21 -4.70 -10.35 -14.31
N LEU A 22 -5.64 -11.24 -13.99
CA LEU A 22 -5.35 -12.55 -13.42
C LEU A 22 -5.19 -13.58 -14.54
N CYS A 23 -3.95 -13.90 -14.89
CA CYS A 23 -3.59 -14.79 -15.98
C CYS A 23 -2.96 -16.07 -15.43
N ASN A 24 -3.61 -17.22 -15.60
CA ASN A 24 -3.09 -18.52 -15.15
C ASN A 24 -2.60 -18.52 -13.68
N GLY A 25 -3.35 -17.85 -12.79
CA GLY A 25 -2.98 -17.73 -11.39
C GLY A 25 -1.88 -16.70 -11.09
N ILE A 26 -1.55 -15.80 -12.02
CA ILE A 26 -0.56 -14.72 -11.84
C ILE A 26 -1.23 -13.37 -12.09
N ILE A 27 -1.04 -12.42 -11.18
CA ILE A 27 -1.43 -11.03 -11.40
C ILE A 27 -0.37 -10.35 -12.26
N THR A 28 -0.77 -9.79 -13.40
CA THR A 28 0.14 -9.16 -14.36
C THR A 28 -0.51 -7.96 -15.03
N ASP A 29 0.31 -7.03 -15.52
CA ASP A 29 -0.16 -5.87 -16.31
C ASP A 29 -0.26 -6.22 -17.81
N MET A 30 0.17 -7.43 -18.19
CA MET A 30 0.04 -7.92 -19.56
C MET A 30 -1.37 -8.43 -19.82
N LYS A 31 -2.04 -7.84 -20.82
CA LYS A 31 -3.38 -8.23 -21.23
C LYS A 31 -3.45 -9.72 -21.58
N CYS A 32 -4.41 -10.42 -20.99
CA CYS A 32 -4.72 -11.82 -21.29
C CYS A 32 -6.23 -12.06 -21.33
N LYS A 33 -6.65 -13.31 -21.58
CA LYS A 33 -8.07 -13.73 -21.57
C LYS A 33 -8.62 -13.98 -20.16
N GLY A 34 -7.83 -13.68 -19.13
CA GLY A 34 -8.20 -13.86 -17.73
C GLY A 34 -9.08 -12.74 -17.20
N MET A 35 -9.25 -12.71 -15.88
CA MET A 35 -10.03 -11.69 -15.20
C MET A 35 -9.33 -10.33 -15.30
N GLU A 36 -10.07 -9.31 -15.73
CA GLU A 36 -9.59 -7.92 -15.76
C GLU A 36 -9.86 -7.23 -14.42
N ILE A 37 -8.88 -6.45 -13.97
CA ILE A 37 -8.92 -5.64 -12.77
C ILE A 37 -8.65 -4.21 -13.21
N TYR A 38 -9.68 -3.37 -13.10
CA TYR A 38 -9.53 -1.93 -13.32
C TYR A 38 -9.34 -1.22 -12.00
N ARG A 39 -8.39 -0.28 -11.96
CA ARG A 39 -8.10 0.58 -10.81
C ARG A 39 -8.28 2.05 -11.22
N ASP A 40 -9.12 2.78 -10.50
CA ASP A 40 -9.21 4.25 -10.55
C ASP A 40 -8.38 4.84 -9.39
N PRO A 41 -7.13 5.32 -9.64
CA PRO A 41 -6.23 5.73 -8.58
C PRO A 41 -6.57 7.13 -8.04
N ASP A 42 -6.66 7.26 -6.70
CA ASP A 42 -6.65 8.55 -6.03
C ASP A 42 -5.79 8.52 -4.78
N PHE A 43 -4.73 9.33 -4.78
CA PHE A 43 -3.79 9.36 -3.67
C PHE A 43 -3.31 10.77 -3.34
N ILE A 44 -2.78 10.89 -2.12
CA ILE A 44 -2.07 12.07 -1.62
C ILE A 44 -0.86 11.60 -0.82
N ALA A 45 0.28 12.26 -1.06
CA ALA A 45 1.51 12.03 -0.33
C ALA A 45 1.85 13.19 0.62
N PHE A 46 2.45 12.85 1.75
CA PHE A 46 2.86 13.75 2.82
C PHE A 46 4.30 13.47 3.20
N THR A 47 5.11 14.53 3.14
CA THR A 47 6.49 14.52 3.65
C THR A 47 6.49 14.73 5.16
N VAL A 48 7.62 14.48 5.80
CA VAL A 48 7.85 14.78 7.22
C VAL A 48 7.47 16.22 7.58
N ASN A 49 7.84 17.18 6.72
CA ASN A 49 7.51 18.60 6.94
C ASN A 49 6.01 18.85 6.92
N ASP A 50 5.27 18.15 6.06
CA ASP A 50 3.82 18.24 6.04
C ASP A 50 3.23 17.72 7.35
N ILE A 51 3.69 16.55 7.79
CA ILE A 51 3.25 15.92 9.05
C ILE A 51 3.53 16.82 10.27
N LEU A 52 4.68 17.49 10.31
CA LEU A 52 5.01 18.45 11.36
C LEU A 52 4.11 19.70 11.33
N SER A 53 3.78 20.19 10.14
CA SER A 53 2.92 21.37 9.97
C SER A 53 1.45 21.11 10.35
N SER A 54 1.01 19.86 10.31
CA SER A 54 -0.35 19.48 10.66
C SER A 54 -0.42 18.08 11.26
N MET A 55 -0.61 18.01 12.57
CA MET A 55 -0.62 16.76 13.35
C MET A 55 -1.92 15.93 13.18
N SER A 56 -2.78 16.27 12.22
CA SER A 56 -4.03 15.54 11.95
C SER A 56 -4.24 15.33 10.46
N LEU A 57 -4.82 14.18 10.09
CA LEU A 57 -5.07 13.85 8.68
C LEU A 57 -6.01 14.86 7.99
N GLN A 58 -7.04 15.35 8.69
CA GLN A 58 -7.93 16.38 8.12
C GLN A 58 -7.20 17.68 7.83
N GLY A 59 -6.31 18.12 8.73
CA GLY A 59 -5.50 19.32 8.52
C GLY A 59 -4.52 19.15 7.36
N LEU A 60 -3.85 17.99 7.27
CA LEU A 60 -2.99 17.62 6.15
C LEU A 60 -3.72 17.70 4.80
N ILE A 61 -4.93 17.13 4.71
CA ILE A 61 -5.75 17.22 3.50
C ILE A 61 -6.12 18.66 3.16
N LYS A 62 -6.57 19.45 4.14
CA LYS A 62 -6.92 20.86 3.93
C LYS A 62 -5.73 21.68 3.40
N MET A 63 -4.53 21.37 3.87
CA MET A 63 -3.30 22.01 3.42
C MET A 63 -2.92 21.60 1.98
N LYS A 64 -2.95 20.31 1.67
CA LYS A 64 -2.49 19.77 0.37
C LYS A 64 -3.49 19.89 -0.76
N THR A 65 -4.78 20.01 -0.47
CA THR A 65 -5.84 19.97 -1.48
C THR A 65 -6.72 21.22 -1.43
N ARG A 66 -7.40 21.51 -2.54
CA ARG A 66 -8.35 22.62 -2.69
C ARG A 66 -9.57 22.19 -3.50
N GLY A 67 -10.65 22.97 -3.43
CA GLY A 67 -11.87 22.77 -4.22
C GLY A 67 -12.47 21.36 -4.09
N ARG A 68 -12.96 20.81 -5.21
CA ARG A 68 -13.61 19.49 -5.27
C ARG A 68 -12.74 18.34 -4.73
N LYS A 69 -11.42 18.38 -4.96
CA LYS A 69 -10.51 17.34 -4.42
C LYS A 69 -10.51 17.36 -2.89
N ARG A 70 -10.48 18.55 -2.27
CA ARG A 70 -10.57 18.69 -0.81
C ARG A 70 -11.87 18.11 -0.26
N GLU A 71 -13.00 18.48 -0.84
CA GLU A 71 -14.31 18.00 -0.41
C GLU A 71 -14.44 16.49 -0.55
N ARG A 72 -13.94 15.92 -1.65
CA ARG A 72 -13.89 14.46 -1.87
C ARG A 72 -13.03 13.76 -0.81
N TRP A 73 -11.83 14.26 -0.55
CA TRP A 73 -10.93 13.65 0.43
C TRP A 73 -11.40 13.78 1.88
N LEU A 74 -12.01 14.90 2.26
CA LEU A 74 -12.64 15.03 3.57
C LEU A 74 -13.82 14.06 3.74
N ARG A 75 -14.57 13.79 2.66
CA ARG A 75 -15.60 12.73 2.67
C ARG A 75 -15.00 11.35 2.82
N TYR A 76 -13.89 11.04 2.13
CA TYR A 76 -13.20 9.75 2.33
C TYR A 76 -12.77 9.56 3.79
N ILE A 77 -12.17 10.59 4.40
CA ILE A 77 -11.77 10.53 5.82
C ILE A 77 -12.97 10.14 6.70
N SER A 78 -14.11 10.79 6.49
CA SER A 78 -15.32 10.50 7.26
C SER A 78 -15.91 9.12 6.96
N LYS A 79 -15.99 8.73 5.67
CA LYS A 79 -16.60 7.47 5.21
C LYS A 79 -15.82 6.26 5.72
N TYR A 80 -14.50 6.29 5.57
CA TYR A 80 -13.62 5.18 5.91
C TYR A 80 -12.97 5.30 7.29
N LYS A 81 -13.34 6.33 8.06
CA LYS A 81 -12.77 6.63 9.39
C LYS A 81 -11.23 6.66 9.36
N MET A 82 -10.67 7.28 8.32
CA MET A 82 -9.23 7.38 8.18
C MET A 82 -8.67 8.34 9.24
N GLU A 83 -7.63 7.89 9.93
CA GLU A 83 -6.88 8.72 10.86
C GLU A 83 -5.38 8.52 10.65
N LEU A 84 -4.58 9.42 11.22
CA LEU A 84 -3.13 9.21 11.35
C LEU A 84 -2.88 8.77 12.79
N GLU A 85 -2.56 7.49 12.98
CA GLU A 85 -2.38 6.95 14.33
C GLU A 85 -1.11 7.52 14.98
N PRO A 86 -1.04 7.67 16.31
CA PRO A 86 0.15 8.19 17.00
C PRO A 86 1.44 7.41 16.66
N LYS A 87 1.34 6.09 16.50
CA LYS A 87 2.46 5.24 16.08
C LYS A 87 2.92 5.52 14.65
N GLU A 88 1.97 5.74 13.75
CA GLU A 88 2.26 6.10 12.35
C GLU A 88 2.96 7.46 12.30
N PHE A 89 2.43 8.45 13.03
CA PHE A 89 3.06 9.78 13.16
C PHE A 89 4.50 9.68 13.66
N SER A 90 4.73 8.99 14.78
CA SER A 90 6.07 8.81 15.36
C SER A 90 7.03 8.10 14.40
N THR A 91 6.57 7.06 13.72
CA THR A 91 7.38 6.29 12.78
C THR A 91 7.77 7.13 11.56
N ILE A 92 6.85 7.93 11.03
CA ILE A 92 7.14 8.84 9.92
C ILE A 92 8.25 9.83 10.30
N LEU A 93 8.16 10.45 11.48
CA LEU A 93 9.16 11.41 11.94
C LEU A 93 10.53 10.76 12.18
N ARG A 94 10.56 9.61 12.86
CA ARG A 94 11.81 8.92 13.22
C ARG A 94 12.56 8.37 12.00
N LEU A 95 11.83 7.87 11.01
CA LEU A 95 12.43 7.27 9.81
C LEU A 95 12.58 8.25 8.64
N GLY A 96 12.03 9.46 8.77
CA GLY A 96 11.95 10.39 7.66
C GLY A 96 11.07 9.88 6.51
N ALA A 97 10.01 9.13 6.81
CA ALA A 97 9.23 8.42 5.80
C ALA A 97 8.34 9.37 4.97
N LEU A 98 8.18 9.05 3.69
CA LEU A 98 7.09 9.58 2.86
C LEU A 98 5.84 8.75 3.11
N LEU A 99 4.78 9.37 3.63
CA LEU A 99 3.47 8.74 3.76
C LEU A 99 2.66 8.99 2.50
N THR A 100 2.23 7.94 1.80
CA THR A 100 1.23 8.05 0.73
C THR A 100 -0.04 7.33 1.16
N ILE A 101 -1.18 7.99 1.04
CA ILE A 101 -2.49 7.38 1.28
C ILE A 101 -3.17 7.22 -0.07
N TYR A 102 -3.62 6.01 -0.37
CA TYR A 102 -4.41 5.66 -1.53
C TYR A 102 -5.86 5.43 -1.09
N VAL A 103 -6.82 5.95 -1.86
CA VAL A 103 -8.24 5.62 -1.80
C VAL A 103 -8.64 5.25 -3.22
N ASP A 104 -8.25 4.04 -3.62
CA ASP A 104 -8.38 3.60 -5.00
C ASP A 104 -9.71 2.88 -5.19
N GLY A 105 -10.42 3.26 -6.25
CA GLY A 105 -11.58 2.52 -6.73
C GLY A 105 -11.14 1.30 -7.53
N TYR A 106 -11.77 0.15 -7.33
CA TYR A 106 -11.54 -1.06 -8.11
C TYR A 106 -12.84 -1.57 -8.73
N GLU A 107 -12.73 -2.06 -9.96
CA GLU A 107 -13.78 -2.84 -10.63
C GLU A 107 -13.22 -4.20 -11.08
N ILE A 108 -13.82 -5.28 -10.57
CA ILE A 108 -13.41 -6.65 -10.83
C ILE A 108 -14.65 -7.53 -11.01
N GLU A 109 -14.83 -8.07 -12.21
CA GLU A 109 -16.01 -8.89 -12.58
C GLU A 109 -17.36 -8.23 -12.21
N GLY A 110 -17.46 -6.90 -12.40
CA GLY A 110 -18.65 -6.12 -12.05
C GLY A 110 -18.82 -5.82 -10.55
N ASN A 111 -17.91 -6.26 -9.69
CA ASN A 111 -17.85 -5.84 -8.29
C ASN A 111 -17.04 -4.55 -8.20
N GLN A 112 -17.67 -3.49 -7.69
CA GLN A 112 -17.03 -2.18 -7.50
C GLN A 112 -16.88 -1.87 -6.01
N GLY A 113 -15.77 -1.24 -5.64
CA GLY A 113 -15.54 -0.75 -4.29
C GLY A 113 -14.22 -0.01 -4.14
N ASP A 114 -14.06 0.67 -3.01
CA ASP A 114 -12.83 1.39 -2.69
C ASP A 114 -11.94 0.57 -1.75
N VAL A 115 -10.63 0.75 -1.90
CA VAL A 115 -9.60 0.21 -1.01
C VAL A 115 -8.75 1.37 -0.49
N VAL A 116 -8.52 1.36 0.83
CA VAL A 116 -7.65 2.35 1.48
C VAL A 116 -6.34 1.69 1.89
N VAL A 117 -5.24 2.19 1.33
CA VAL A 117 -3.89 1.73 1.63
C VAL A 117 -3.03 2.90 2.12
N LYS A 118 -2.30 2.69 3.20
CA LYS A 118 -1.22 3.59 3.64
C LYS A 118 0.12 2.97 3.26
N GLU A 119 0.92 3.73 2.54
CA GLU A 119 2.28 3.39 2.16
C GLU A 119 3.27 4.27 2.93
N PHE A 120 4.23 3.63 3.58
CA PHE A 120 5.33 4.29 4.29
C PHE A 120 6.62 3.98 3.53
N ARG A 121 7.12 4.94 2.74
CA ARG A 121 8.31 4.76 1.92
C ARG A 121 9.51 5.47 2.52
N ILE A 122 10.60 4.71 2.71
CA ILE A 122 11.87 5.21 3.21
C ILE A 122 12.93 4.88 2.16
N SER A 123 13.71 5.88 1.75
CA SER A 123 14.87 5.69 0.88
C SER A 123 16.12 6.22 1.56
N GLY A 124 17.24 5.55 1.39
CA GLY A 124 18.51 5.99 1.95
C GLY A 124 19.70 5.28 1.34
N THR A 125 20.87 5.55 1.88
CA THR A 125 22.14 4.91 1.50
C THR A 125 22.70 4.10 2.66
N GLY A 126 23.52 3.08 2.36
CA GLY A 126 24.14 2.22 3.38
C GLY A 126 23.27 1.05 3.82
N SER A 127 23.46 0.56 5.06
CA SER A 127 22.96 -0.75 5.52
C SER A 127 21.93 -0.69 6.66
N ASN A 128 21.05 0.32 6.68
CA ASN A 128 20.10 0.53 7.79
C ASN A 128 18.73 -0.18 7.61
N THR A 129 18.62 -1.09 6.63
CA THR A 129 17.36 -1.72 6.24
C THR A 129 16.73 -2.55 7.36
N ASP A 130 17.53 -3.23 8.19
CA ASP A 130 17.04 -4.03 9.32
C ASP A 130 16.39 -3.18 10.43
N HIS A 131 16.96 -2.02 10.74
CA HIS A 131 16.36 -1.11 11.72
C HIS A 131 15.04 -0.55 11.20
N ILE A 132 15.00 -0.16 9.93
CA ILE A 132 13.79 0.34 9.27
C ILE A 132 12.72 -0.75 9.24
N LYS A 133 13.08 -1.99 8.88
CA LYS A 133 12.21 -3.17 8.90
C LYS A 133 11.56 -3.34 10.28
N LYS A 134 12.37 -3.36 11.34
CA LYS A 134 11.89 -3.50 12.73
C LYS A 134 10.91 -2.42 13.12
N MET A 135 11.19 -1.17 12.78
CA MET A 135 10.29 -0.05 13.08
C MET A 135 9.00 -0.09 12.26
N LEU A 136 9.06 -0.49 10.97
CA LEU A 136 7.86 -0.66 10.16
C LEU A 136 6.97 -1.78 10.68
N LEU A 137 7.54 -2.88 11.20
CA LEU A 137 6.77 -3.97 11.81
C LEU A 137 5.90 -3.49 12.98
N GLU A 138 6.30 -2.44 13.72
CA GLU A 138 5.48 -1.85 14.79
C GLU A 138 4.15 -1.26 14.28
N LEU A 139 4.07 -0.90 12.99
CA LEU A 139 2.87 -0.41 12.34
C LEU A 139 1.91 -1.54 11.91
N SER A 140 2.33 -2.80 12.06
CA SER A 140 1.62 -3.99 11.57
C SER A 140 1.21 -3.90 10.08
N PRO A 141 2.14 -3.57 9.16
CA PRO A 141 1.86 -3.56 7.74
C PRO A 141 1.57 -4.99 7.26
N ARG A 142 0.80 -5.12 6.17
CA ARG A 142 0.52 -6.42 5.56
C ARG A 142 1.65 -6.90 4.65
N LEU A 143 2.42 -5.95 4.10
CA LEU A 143 3.58 -6.21 3.26
C LEU A 143 4.69 -5.18 3.55
N ILE A 144 5.92 -5.65 3.67
CA ILE A 144 7.13 -4.83 3.59
C ILE A 144 7.89 -5.24 2.32
N VAL A 145 8.29 -4.28 1.51
CA VAL A 145 9.13 -4.48 0.34
C VAL A 145 10.49 -3.82 0.59
N ILE A 146 11.56 -4.59 0.46
CA ILE A 146 12.94 -4.11 0.58
C ILE A 146 13.61 -4.23 -0.78
N GLN A 147 14.08 -3.11 -1.33
CA GLN A 147 14.84 -3.06 -2.58
C GLN A 147 16.24 -2.54 -2.27
N ASN A 148 17.24 -3.40 -2.45
CA ASN A 148 18.66 -3.06 -2.34
C ASN A 148 19.24 -2.93 -3.75
N LYS A 149 19.63 -1.71 -4.13
CA LYS A 149 20.27 -1.49 -5.43
C LYS A 149 21.77 -1.34 -5.27
N ASN A 150 22.49 -2.38 -5.70
CA ASN A 150 23.94 -2.48 -5.70
C ASN A 150 24.60 -2.18 -4.34
N ASN A 151 23.91 -2.46 -3.22
CA ASN A 151 24.35 -2.14 -1.86
C ASN A 151 24.69 -0.66 -1.60
N ILE A 152 24.31 0.26 -2.50
CA ILE A 152 24.59 1.69 -2.38
C ILE A 152 23.37 2.42 -1.82
N TRP A 153 22.20 2.11 -2.36
CA TRP A 153 20.93 2.70 -1.97
C TRP A 153 19.87 1.63 -1.73
N TYR A 154 19.00 1.91 -0.76
CA TYR A 154 17.87 1.06 -0.45
C TYR A 154 16.57 1.86 -0.55
N VAL A 155 15.50 1.14 -0.84
CA VAL A 155 14.13 1.60 -0.63
C VAL A 155 13.40 0.55 0.20
N VAL A 156 12.89 0.94 1.36
CA VAL A 156 12.04 0.08 2.19
C VAL A 156 10.64 0.69 2.21
N THR A 157 9.64 -0.10 1.84
CA THR A 157 8.25 0.35 1.76
C THR A 157 7.34 -0.56 2.57
N GLY A 158 6.64 0.00 3.54
CA GLY A 158 5.59 -0.72 4.29
C GLY A 158 4.21 -0.37 3.78
N TYR A 159 3.37 -1.37 3.49
CA TYR A 159 1.99 -1.21 3.05
C TYR A 159 1.02 -1.71 4.12
N LYS A 160 0.15 -0.83 4.60
CA LYS A 160 -0.91 -1.13 5.56
C LYS A 160 -2.26 -0.90 4.89
N VAL A 161 -3.03 -1.97 4.69
CA VAL A 161 -4.41 -1.89 4.19
C VAL A 161 -5.31 -1.57 5.37
N THR A 162 -5.99 -0.42 5.33
CA THR A 162 -6.86 0.03 6.43
C THR A 162 -8.33 -0.24 6.15
N PHE A 163 -8.71 -0.39 4.88
CA PHE A 163 -10.10 -0.64 4.50
C PHE A 163 -10.19 -1.33 3.13
N VAL A 164 -11.14 -2.24 2.99
CA VAL A 164 -11.54 -2.87 1.72
C VAL A 164 -13.06 -2.94 1.73
N ASP A 165 -13.72 -2.36 0.72
CA ASP A 165 -15.19 -2.43 0.60
C ASP A 165 -15.69 -3.88 0.52
N SER A 166 -16.84 -4.14 1.14
CA SER A 166 -17.37 -5.50 1.30
C SER A 166 -17.68 -6.21 -0.02
N GLN A 167 -17.97 -5.46 -1.09
CA GLN A 167 -18.17 -6.02 -2.43
C GLN A 167 -16.89 -6.67 -2.97
N LEU A 168 -15.73 -6.03 -2.76
CA LEU A 168 -14.43 -6.58 -3.14
C LEU A 168 -14.01 -7.77 -2.27
N LYS A 169 -14.55 -7.89 -1.04
CA LYS A 169 -14.30 -9.09 -0.23
C LYS A 169 -14.99 -10.35 -0.78
N LYS A 170 -16.05 -10.21 -1.57
CA LYS A 170 -16.80 -11.36 -2.13
C LYS A 170 -15.99 -12.15 -3.15
N ILE A 171 -15.06 -11.48 -3.83
CA ILE A 171 -14.21 -12.06 -4.89
C ILE A 171 -12.92 -12.68 -4.33
N GLU A 172 -12.70 -12.66 -3.01
CA GLU A 172 -11.49 -13.17 -2.36
C GLU A 172 -11.10 -14.57 -2.83
N LYS A 173 -12.08 -15.49 -2.92
CA LYS A 173 -11.86 -16.87 -3.34
C LYS A 173 -11.26 -17.01 -4.74
N SER A 174 -11.49 -16.03 -5.63
CA SER A 174 -10.93 -16.03 -6.99
C SER A 174 -9.43 -15.74 -7.01
N PHE A 175 -8.88 -15.16 -5.95
CA PHE A 175 -7.50 -14.68 -5.90
C PHE A 175 -6.59 -15.47 -4.98
N ILE A 176 -7.13 -16.15 -3.97
CA ILE A 176 -6.33 -16.97 -3.04
C ILE A 176 -5.41 -17.93 -3.82
N ASN A 177 -4.15 -18.01 -3.39
CA ASN A 177 -3.06 -18.79 -4.00
C ASN A 177 -2.57 -18.30 -5.38
N SER A 178 -3.07 -17.17 -5.88
CA SER A 178 -2.49 -16.51 -7.05
C SER A 178 -1.15 -15.86 -6.70
N ASP A 179 -0.25 -15.78 -7.68
CA ASP A 179 1.03 -15.08 -7.58
C ASP A 179 0.80 -13.58 -7.69
N ARG A 180 1.17 -12.86 -6.62
CA ARG A 180 1.06 -11.40 -6.56
C ARG A 180 2.30 -10.71 -7.13
N MET A 181 3.48 -11.19 -6.77
CA MET A 181 4.75 -10.63 -7.22
C MET A 181 5.88 -11.64 -7.02
N GLU A 182 6.99 -11.44 -7.74
CA GLU A 182 8.20 -12.23 -7.56
C GLU A 182 9.19 -11.48 -6.66
N CYS A 183 9.80 -12.23 -5.74
CA CYS A 183 10.76 -11.74 -4.75
C CYS A 183 11.98 -12.66 -4.78
N SER A 184 13.17 -12.10 -4.59
CA SER A 184 14.39 -12.90 -4.41
C SER A 184 14.29 -13.78 -3.15
N GLU A 185 13.79 -13.19 -2.05
CA GLU A 185 13.53 -13.87 -0.78
C GLU A 185 12.18 -13.42 -0.20
N ILE A 186 11.49 -14.33 0.49
CA ILE A 186 10.24 -14.06 1.21
C ILE A 186 10.42 -14.47 2.67
N GLN A 187 10.17 -13.54 3.59
CA GLN A 187 10.12 -13.79 5.04
C GLN A 187 8.71 -13.51 5.55
N GLU A 188 8.29 -14.21 6.61
CA GLU A 188 7.04 -13.94 7.31
C GLU A 188 7.32 -13.65 8.78
N GLU A 189 6.88 -12.48 9.24
CA GLU A 189 7.01 -12.05 10.63
C GLU A 189 5.64 -11.61 11.15
N TYR A 190 5.10 -12.35 12.12
CA TYR A 190 3.75 -12.18 12.66
C TYR A 190 2.66 -12.37 11.58
N ASN A 191 2.11 -11.27 11.07
CA ASN A 191 1.13 -11.21 9.98
C ASN A 191 1.62 -10.34 8.80
N THR A 192 2.90 -9.98 8.84
CA THR A 192 3.58 -9.18 7.82
C THR A 192 4.38 -10.11 6.92
N ARG A 193 4.19 -10.00 5.61
CA ARG A 193 5.09 -10.65 4.64
C ARG A 193 6.14 -9.65 4.20
N ILE A 194 7.36 -10.14 3.98
CA ILE A 194 8.51 -9.30 3.64
C ILE A 194 9.07 -9.83 2.32
N CYS A 195 9.02 -9.01 1.28
CA CYS A 195 9.52 -9.31 -0.05
C CYS A 195 10.85 -8.57 -0.24
N ILE A 196 11.94 -9.31 -0.44
CA ILE A 196 13.27 -8.75 -0.67
C ILE A 196 13.58 -8.82 -2.16
N ASP A 197 14.06 -7.71 -2.70
CA ASP A 197 14.47 -7.50 -4.09
C ASP A 197 13.44 -8.04 -5.08
N PRO A 198 12.26 -7.41 -5.16
CA PRO A 198 11.23 -7.76 -6.13
C PRO A 198 11.72 -7.52 -7.57
N SER A 199 11.36 -8.45 -8.45
CA SER A 199 11.67 -8.43 -9.89
C SER A 199 10.48 -8.01 -10.74
#